data_AF-A0A7C8DPI7-F1
#
_entry.id   AF-A0A7C8DPI7-F1
#
_cell.length_a   1.000
_cell.length_b   1.000
_cell.length_c   1.000
_cell.angle_alpha   90.00
_cell.angle_beta   90.00
_cell.angle_gamma   90.00
#
_symmetry.space_group_name_H-M   'P 1'
#
loop_
_entity.id
_entity.type
_entity.pdbx_description
1 polymer ?
#
loop_
_entity_poly.entity_id
_entity_poly.type
_entity_poly.pdbx_seq_one_letter_code
_entity_poly.pdbx_strand_id
1 'polypeptide(L)'
;NSFVHETESQVILNGSRDINFTMDLVSKDIGIFQSIAERHGVPLEVSPLLVEIFKDGEARYGSREVSPNIIKRLEEAVGVEALAPGFPAEMTDDEPEEPGYEAIPASRS
;
A
#
# COMPACT_ATOMS: atom_id res chain seq x y z
N ASN A 1 -8.07 5.52 14.22
CA ASN A 1 -7.97 4.16 13.67
C ASN A 1 -7.79 4.24 12.18
N SER A 2 -6.75 3.59 11.66
CA SER A 2 -6.36 3.64 10.24
C SER A 2 -6.66 2.28 9.63
N PHE A 3 -7.45 2.26 8.56
CA PHE A 3 -7.79 1.03 7.82
C PHE A 3 -6.52 0.25 7.42
N VAL A 4 -5.47 0.94 6.96
CA VAL A 4 -4.17 0.35 6.60
C VAL A 4 -3.46 -0.32 7.81
N HIS A 5 -3.64 0.22 9.02
CA HIS A 5 -3.08 -0.40 10.23
C HIS A 5 -3.89 -1.63 10.65
N GLU A 6 -5.19 -1.63 10.38
CA GLU A 6 -6.10 -2.71 10.72
C GLU A 6 -6.04 -3.87 9.71
N THR A 7 -5.69 -3.62 8.44
CA THR A 7 -5.65 -4.64 7.39
C THR A 7 -4.22 -4.99 6.94
N GLU A 8 -3.45 -4.02 6.46
CA GLU A 8 -2.16 -4.26 5.81
C GLU A 8 -1.01 -4.49 6.81
N SER A 9 -1.04 -3.83 7.97
CA SER A 9 0.00 -4.05 8.99
C SER A 9 -0.09 -5.43 9.63
N GLN A 10 -1.28 -6.03 9.70
CA GLN A 10 -1.47 -7.37 10.25
C GLN A 10 -0.81 -8.44 9.35
N VAL A 11 -0.96 -8.31 8.03
CA VAL A 11 -0.37 -9.24 7.05
C VAL A 11 1.12 -9.03 6.80
N ILE A 12 1.67 -7.88 7.20
CA ILE A 12 3.13 -7.72 7.28
C ILE A 12 3.67 -8.50 8.49
N LEU A 13 3.04 -8.32 9.66
CA LEU A 13 3.51 -8.89 10.93
C LEU A 13 3.35 -10.42 11.02
N ASN A 14 2.40 -11.01 10.26
CA ASN A 14 2.19 -12.46 10.18
C ASN A 14 3.10 -13.17 9.15
N GLY A 15 3.78 -12.42 8.26
CA GLY A 15 4.62 -12.94 7.17
C GLY A 15 3.93 -13.39 5.88
N SER A 16 2.59 -13.51 5.83
CA SER A 16 1.79 -13.82 4.63
C SER A 16 2.01 -12.79 3.53
N ARG A 17 1.94 -11.50 3.88
CA ARG A 17 2.18 -10.35 2.99
C ARG A 17 1.33 -10.35 1.71
N ASP A 18 0.36 -11.24 1.61
CA ASP A 18 -0.49 -11.40 0.45
C ASP A 18 -1.79 -10.60 0.63
N ILE A 19 -1.86 -9.47 -0.07
CA ILE A 19 -3.07 -8.66 -0.22
C ILE A 19 -3.59 -8.67 -1.65
N ASN A 20 -3.12 -9.61 -2.49
CA ASN A 20 -3.45 -9.68 -3.92
C ASN A 20 -3.21 -8.37 -4.70
N PHE A 21 -2.28 -7.52 -4.23
CA PHE A 21 -1.94 -6.25 -4.86
C PHE A 21 -0.44 -6.17 -5.12
N THR A 22 -0.06 -6.10 -6.39
CA THR A 22 1.34 -6.18 -6.84
C THR A 22 2.03 -4.82 -6.89
N MET A 23 3.36 -4.83 -6.85
CA MET A 23 4.19 -3.61 -6.90
C MET A 23 3.86 -2.73 -8.12
N ASP A 24 3.65 -3.33 -9.29
CA ASP A 24 3.28 -2.59 -10.51
C ASP A 24 1.94 -1.86 -10.41
N LEU A 25 0.97 -2.42 -9.68
CA LEU A 25 -0.32 -1.78 -9.44
C LEU A 25 -0.17 -0.56 -8.53
N VAL A 26 0.65 -0.66 -7.47
CA VAL A 26 0.96 0.50 -6.61
C VAL A 26 1.66 1.58 -7.43
N SER A 27 2.72 1.22 -8.16
CA SER A 27 3.48 2.14 -9.01
C SER A 27 2.61 2.85 -10.04
N LYS A 28 1.64 2.13 -10.64
CA LYS A 28 0.66 2.71 -11.56
C LYS A 28 -0.17 3.79 -10.87
N ASP A 29 -0.75 3.50 -9.70
CA ASP A 29 -1.64 4.43 -9.01
C ASP A 29 -0.90 5.67 -8.48
N ILE A 30 0.26 5.50 -7.83
CA ILE A 30 1.06 6.64 -7.34
C ILE A 30 1.63 7.46 -8.50
N GLY A 31 1.97 6.81 -9.63
CA GLY A 31 2.43 7.50 -10.83
C GLY A 31 1.34 8.36 -11.47
N ILE A 32 0.10 7.85 -11.55
CA ILE A 32 -1.05 8.62 -12.02
C ILE A 32 -1.27 9.83 -11.11
N PHE A 33 -1.28 9.63 -9.79
CA PHE A 33 -1.49 10.70 -8.82
C PHE A 33 -0.41 11.79 -8.91
N GLN A 34 0.87 11.39 -8.95
CA GLN A 34 1.99 12.30 -9.13
C GLN A 34 1.86 13.11 -10.43
N SER A 35 1.50 12.47 -11.54
CA SER A 35 1.34 13.15 -12.83
C SER A 35 0.21 14.19 -12.83
N ILE A 36 -0.87 13.95 -12.08
CA ILE A 36 -1.97 14.90 -11.90
C ILE A 36 -1.49 16.10 -11.07
N ALA A 37 -0.80 15.84 -9.97
CA ALA A 37 -0.26 16.91 -9.11
C ALA A 37 0.70 17.84 -9.88
N GLU A 38 1.60 17.27 -10.69
CA GLU A 38 2.51 18.03 -11.54
C GLU A 38 1.77 18.91 -12.56
N ARG A 39 0.73 18.38 -13.23
CA ARG A 39 -0.10 19.15 -14.18
C ARG A 39 -0.80 20.34 -13.52
N HIS A 40 -1.12 20.23 -12.24
CA HIS A 40 -1.82 21.27 -11.48
C HIS A 40 -0.89 22.13 -10.61
N GLY A 41 0.43 21.90 -10.67
CA GLY A 41 1.40 22.65 -9.87
C GLY A 41 1.25 22.44 -8.36
N VAL A 42 0.74 21.28 -7.94
CA VAL A 42 0.59 20.93 -6.51
C VAL A 42 1.92 20.36 -6.00
N PRO A 43 2.59 21.02 -5.04
CA PRO A 43 3.90 20.60 -4.55
C PRO A 43 3.77 19.48 -3.52
N LEU A 44 3.56 18.25 -3.99
CA LEU A 44 3.52 17.09 -3.11
C LEU A 44 4.94 16.69 -2.70
N GLU A 45 5.32 16.96 -1.45
CA GLU A 45 6.67 16.68 -0.96
C GLU A 45 6.98 15.19 -0.81
N VAL A 46 5.99 14.39 -0.42
CA VAL A 46 6.17 12.95 -0.10
C VAL A 46 5.98 12.05 -1.33
N SER A 47 5.11 12.43 -2.25
CA SER A 47 4.73 11.60 -3.40
C SER A 47 5.91 11.22 -4.30
N PRO A 48 6.84 12.13 -4.67
CA PRO A 48 8.03 11.77 -5.43
C PRO A 48 8.88 10.69 -4.75
N LEU A 49 9.04 10.78 -3.43
CA LEU A 49 9.78 9.80 -2.65
C LEU A 49 9.09 8.43 -2.64
N LEU A 50 7.76 8.40 -2.54
CA LEU A 50 6.99 7.15 -2.66
C LEU A 50 7.18 6.50 -4.03
N VAL A 51 7.15 7.29 -5.11
CA VAL A 51 7.41 6.80 -6.47
C VAL A 51 8.80 6.19 -6.58
N GLU A 52 9.82 6.83 -6.01
CA GLU A 52 11.19 6.30 -6.01
C GLU A 52 11.31 5.00 -5.20
N ILE A 53 10.67 4.94 -4.02
CA ILE A 53 10.64 3.76 -3.15
C ILE A 53 10.07 2.54 -3.89
N PHE A 54 8.92 2.70 -4.54
CA PHE A 54 8.27 1.59 -5.24
C PHE A 54 9.01 1.19 -6.52
N LYS A 55 9.60 2.14 -7.26
CA LYS A 55 10.49 1.80 -8.39
C LYS A 55 11.71 0.99 -7.97
N ASP A 56 12.33 1.34 -6.84
CA ASP A 56 13.44 0.56 -6.27
C ASP A 56 12.97 -0.82 -5.79
N GLY A 57 11.78 -0.90 -5.17
CA GLY A 57 11.15 -2.17 -4.80
C GLY A 57 10.90 -3.08 -6.01
N GLU A 58 10.29 -2.56 -7.08
CA GLU A 58 10.07 -3.28 -8.33
C GLU A 58 11.38 -3.77 -8.96
N ALA A 59 12.42 -2.94 -8.96
CA ALA A 59 13.72 -3.31 -9.52
C ALA A 59 14.38 -4.46 -8.74
N ARG A 60 14.17 -4.54 -7.43
CA ARG A 60 14.76 -5.57 -6.54
C ARG A 60 13.98 -6.88 -6.53
N TYR A 61 12.66 -6.79 -6.44
CA TYR A 61 11.80 -7.95 -6.16
C TYR A 61 10.91 -8.35 -7.32
N GLY A 62 10.81 -7.52 -8.35
CA GLY A 62 10.00 -7.74 -9.54
C GLY A 62 8.64 -7.04 -9.46
N SER A 63 8.11 -6.71 -10.64
CA SER A 63 6.86 -5.95 -10.80
C SER A 63 5.62 -6.71 -10.30
N ARG A 64 5.65 -8.04 -10.38
CA ARG A 64 4.56 -8.95 -9.94
C ARG A 64 4.68 -9.41 -8.49
N GLU A 65 5.67 -8.92 -7.74
CA GLU A 65 5.79 -9.17 -6.31
C GLU A 65 4.63 -8.51 -5.56
N VAL A 66 4.19 -9.10 -4.44
CA VAL A 66 3.16 -8.51 -3.59
C VAL A 66 3.68 -7.23 -2.94
N SER A 67 2.91 -6.14 -3.01
CA SER A 67 3.37 -4.81 -2.58
C SER A 67 3.77 -4.70 -1.10
N PRO A 68 3.20 -5.45 -0.13
CA PRO A 68 3.67 -5.39 1.25
C PRO A 68 5.13 -5.85 1.43
N ASN A 69 5.69 -6.61 0.47
CA ASN A 69 7.12 -6.95 0.45
C ASN A 69 8.04 -5.73 0.26
N ILE A 70 7.49 -4.51 0.08
CA ILE A 70 8.28 -3.28 0.09
C ILE A 70 9.02 -3.08 1.42
N ILE A 71 8.52 -3.65 2.53
CA ILE A 71 9.19 -3.64 3.83
C ILE A 71 10.53 -4.37 3.80
N LYS A 72 10.70 -5.37 2.91
CA LYS A 72 11.96 -6.12 2.75
C LYS A 72 13.14 -5.19 2.48
N ARG A 73 12.92 -4.02 1.87
CA ARG A 73 13.95 -3.00 1.66
C ARG A 73 14.60 -2.56 2.97
N LEU A 74 13.80 -2.44 4.03
CA LEU A 74 14.27 -2.10 5.37
C LEU A 74 14.78 -3.33 6.11
N GLU A 75 14.08 -4.46 6.00
CA GLU A 75 14.47 -5.73 6.64
C GLU A 75 15.87 -6.17 6.19
N GLU A 76 16.13 -6.14 4.88
CA GLU A 76 17.41 -6.52 4.28
C GLU A 76 18.52 -5.51 4.61
N ALA A 77 18.18 -4.22 4.74
CA ALA A 77 19.15 -3.18 5.09
C ALA A 77 19.61 -3.24 6.55
N VAL A 78 18.73 -3.69 7.45
CA VAL A 78 18.99 -3.75 8.90
C VAL A 78 19.30 -5.17 9.39
N GLY A 79 18.99 -6.19 8.59
CA GLY A 79 19.16 -7.60 8.95
C GLY A 79 18.13 -8.09 9.99
N VAL A 80 16.92 -7.54 9.98
CA VAL A 80 15.85 -7.86 10.93
C VAL A 80 14.55 -8.10 10.18
N GLU A 81 13.83 -9.15 10.53
CA GLU A 81 12.49 -9.42 10.01
C GLU A 81 11.43 -8.72 10.86
N ALA A 82 10.53 -7.99 10.22
CA ALA A 82 9.39 -7.31 10.84
C ALA A 82 8.23 -8.28 11.07
N LEU A 83 8.49 -9.34 11.83
CA LEU A 83 7.52 -10.37 12.19
C LEU A 83 7.20 -10.30 13.69
N ALA A 84 5.94 -10.58 14.04
CA ALA A 84 5.51 -10.65 15.42
C ALA A 84 4.51 -11.81 15.64
N PRO A 85 4.54 -12.50 16.78
CA PRO A 85 3.57 -13.54 17.10
C PRO A 85 2.19 -12.92 17.36
N GLY A 86 1.12 -13.68 17.06
CA GLY A 86 -0.26 -13.31 17.39
C GLY A 86 -1.05 -12.58 16.28
N PHE A 87 -0.50 -12.47 15.07
CA PHE A 87 -1.15 -11.84 13.93
C PHE A 87 -1.75 -12.90 12.98
N PRO A 88 -3.03 -12.77 12.55
CA PRO A 88 -3.74 -13.79 11.76
C PRO A 88 -3.22 -13.81 10.31
N ALA A 89 -3.00 -15.01 9.73
CA ALA A 89 -2.41 -15.23 8.39
C ALA A 89 -3.20 -14.58 7.23
N GLU A 90 -4.52 -14.49 7.39
CA GLU A 90 -5.47 -13.89 6.46
C GLU A 90 -6.37 -12.93 7.23
N MET A 91 -6.75 -11.82 6.59
CA MET A 91 -7.72 -10.89 7.13
C MET A 91 -9.12 -11.45 6.93
N THR A 92 -9.87 -11.62 8.02
CA THR A 92 -11.29 -11.96 7.97
C THR A 92 -12.11 -10.71 8.30
N ASP A 93 -13.04 -10.38 7.41
CA ASP A 93 -14.05 -9.36 7.67
C ASP A 93 -15.28 -10.04 8.29
N ASP A 94 -15.64 -9.61 9.50
CA ASP A 94 -16.81 -10.11 10.23
C ASP A 94 -18.03 -9.18 10.07
N GLU A 95 -17.89 -8.06 9.34
CA GLU A 95 -19.02 -7.19 9.03
C GLU A 95 -19.97 -7.85 8.00
N PRO A 96 -21.29 -7.73 8.19
CA PRO A 96 -22.25 -8.24 7.23
C PRO A 96 -22.14 -7.49 5.89
N GLU A 97 -22.24 -8.20 4.77
CA GLU A 97 -22.30 -7.57 3.45
C GLU A 97 -23.49 -6.60 3.35
N GLU A 98 -23.21 -5.35 3.01
CA GLU A 98 -24.20 -4.30 2.80
C GLU A 98 -24.22 -3.88 1.31
N PRO A 99 -25.39 -3.59 0.72
CA PRO A 99 -25.46 -3.03 -0.62
C PRO A 99 -24.72 -1.69 -0.71
N GLY A 100 -23.80 -1.57 -1.67
CA GLY A 100 -23.12 -0.31 -1.94
C GLY A 100 -24.11 0.79 -2.37
N TYR A 101 -23.86 2.03 -1.93
CA TYR A 101 -24.61 3.21 -2.35
C TYR A 101 -23.67 4.24 -2.99
N GLU A 102 -24.20 5.01 -3.94
CA GLU A 102 -23.45 6.09 -4.57
C GLU A 102 -23.34 7.29 -3.62
N ALA A 103 -22.12 7.66 -3.25
CA ALA A 103 -21.89 8.86 -2.45
C ALA A 103 -22.05 10.10 -3.33
N ILE A 104 -23.15 10.84 -3.14
CA ILE A 104 -23.36 12.13 -3.82
C ILE A 104 -22.52 13.19 -3.09
N PRO A 105 -21.50 13.78 -3.72
CA PRO A 105 -20.72 14.83 -3.09
C PRO A 105 -21.62 16.04 -2.83
N ALA A 106 -21.53 16.63 -1.64
CA ALA A 106 -22.12 17.94 -1.40
C ALA A 106 -21.46 18.93 -2.36
N SER A 107 -22.22 19.48 -3.30
CA SER A 107 -21.73 20.54 -4.18
C SER A 107 -21.28 21.72 -3.31
N ARG A 108 -20.04 22.18 -3.52
CA ARG A 108 -19.58 23.44 -2.93
C ARG A 108 -20.33 24.58 -3.64
N SER A 109 -21.12 25.34 -2.88
CA SER A 109 -21.65 26.65 -3.27
C SER A 109 -20.54 27.68 -3.38
#